data_AF-A0A3B9UQI2-F1
#
_entry.id   AF-A0A3B9UQI2-F1
#
_cell.length_a   1.000
_cell.length_b   1.000
_cell.length_c   1.000
_cell.angle_alpha   90.00
_cell.angle_beta   90.00
_cell.angle_gamma   90.00
#
_symmetry.space_group_name_H-M   'P 1'
#
loop_
_entity.id
_entity.type
_entity.pdbx_description
1 polymer ?
#
loop_
_entity_poly.entity_id
_entity_poly.type
_entity_poly.pdbx_seq_one_letter_code
_entity_poly.pdbx_strand_id
1 'polypeptide(L)'
;MDENLEFLAVKSKLSNRWGFAKGHVEFEETEKETAKREVLEEAGININIHDGFRMKIDYKINENIKKEVIFFLAELSEEPAAIDYKEIHE
;
A
#
# COMPACT_ATOMS: atom_id res chain seq x y z
N MET A 1 -15.31 3.82 -24.89
CA MET A 1 -14.09 4.33 -24.25
C MET A 1 -13.27 3.09 -23.98
N ASP A 2 -12.08 2.98 -24.57
CA ASP A 2 -11.13 1.95 -24.15
C ASP A 2 -10.69 2.36 -22.74
N GLU A 3 -11.38 1.84 -21.72
CA GLU A 3 -10.98 2.00 -20.33
C GLU A 3 -9.75 1.13 -20.11
N ASN A 4 -8.59 1.65 -20.49
CA ASN A 4 -7.32 1.05 -20.12
C ASN A 4 -7.25 1.06 -18.60
N LEU A 5 -7.41 -0.11 -18.00
CA LEU A 5 -7.27 -0.31 -16.57
C LEU A 5 -5.81 -0.07 -16.18
N GLU A 6 -5.57 1.02 -15.46
CA GLU A 6 -4.26 1.38 -14.96
C GLU A 6 -4.13 1.01 -13.48
N PHE A 7 -2.93 0.60 -13.07
CA PHE A 7 -2.61 0.29 -11.68
C PHE A 7 -1.42 1.12 -11.22
N LEU A 8 -1.50 1.61 -9.98
CA LEU A 8 -0.37 2.23 -9.31
C LEU A 8 0.68 1.17 -8.97
N ALA A 9 1.92 1.39 -9.42
CA ALA A 9 3.09 0.66 -8.95
C ALA A 9 4.15 1.66 -8.46
N VAL A 10 4.85 1.29 -7.39
CA VAL A 10 5.95 2.06 -6.81
C VAL A 10 7.27 1.35 -7.06
N LYS A 11 8.34 2.13 -7.23
CA LYS A 11 9.69 1.60 -7.38
C LYS A 11 10.41 1.64 -6.04
N SER A 12 10.59 0.48 -5.42
CA SER A 12 11.27 0.35 -4.14
C SER A 12 12.71 0.88 -4.23
N LYS A 13 13.08 1.87 -3.41
CA LYS A 13 14.46 2.37 -3.31
C LYS A 13 15.44 1.28 -2.85
N LEU A 14 15.02 0.42 -1.92
CA LEU A 14 15.85 -0.63 -1.33
C LEU A 14 16.17 -1.77 -2.32
N SER A 15 15.19 -2.17 -3.13
CA SER A 15 15.32 -3.34 -4.00
C SER A 15 15.40 -3.02 -5.49
N ASN A 16 15.23 -1.75 -5.88
CA ASN A 16 15.17 -1.26 -7.25
C ASN A 16 14.15 -2.01 -8.14
N ARG A 17 13.12 -2.59 -7.54
CA ARG A 17 12.05 -3.35 -8.20
C ARG A 17 10.73 -2.60 -8.13
N TRP A 18 9.93 -2.75 -9.18
CA TRP A 18 8.54 -2.29 -9.22
C TRP A 18 7.63 -3.27 -8.48
N GLY A 19 6.66 -2.74 -7.75
CA GLY A 19 5.63 -3.52 -7.07
C GLY A 19 4.53 -2.60 -6.54
N PHE A 20 3.56 -3.18 -5.83
CA PHE A 20 2.55 -2.38 -5.13
C PHE A 20 3.12 -1.76 -3.86
N ALA A 21 2.54 -0.63 -3.47
CA ALA A 21 2.85 -0.01 -2.19
C ALA A 21 2.50 -0.97 -1.06
N LYS A 22 3.41 -1.13 -0.09
CA LYS A 22 3.27 -2.14 0.96
C LYS A 22 4.21 -1.85 2.12
N GLY A 23 3.74 -2.21 3.31
CA GLY A 23 4.59 -2.38 4.48
C GLY A 23 3.95 -3.25 5.53
N HIS A 24 4.46 -3.15 6.75
CA HIS A 24 3.97 -3.94 7.87
C HIS A 24 2.91 -3.17 8.64
N VAL A 25 2.00 -3.88 9.27
CA VAL A 25 1.08 -3.28 10.25
C VAL A 25 1.89 -2.75 11.41
N GLU A 26 1.66 -1.50 11.78
CA GLU A 26 2.33 -0.84 12.90
C GLU A 26 1.34 -0.57 14.05
N PHE A 27 1.82 -0.63 15.29
CA PHE A 27 1.04 -0.35 16.49
C PHE A 27 -0.32 -1.10 16.55
N GLU A 28 -1.43 -0.36 16.60
CA GLU A 28 -2.80 -0.87 16.66
C GLU A 28 -3.57 -0.59 15.36
N GLU A 29 -2.86 -0.34 14.24
CA GLU A 29 -3.48 -0.11 12.93
C GLU A 29 -4.29 -1.33 12.48
N THR A 30 -5.43 -1.06 11.84
CA THR A 30 -6.09 -2.03 10.98
C THR A 30 -5.33 -2.20 9.68
N GLU A 31 -5.48 -3.36 9.03
CA GLU A 31 -4.87 -3.64 7.72
C GLU A 31 -5.18 -2.56 6.66
N LYS A 32 -6.37 -1.95 6.73
CA LYS A 32 -6.78 -0.87 5.83
C LYS A 32 -6.11 0.45 6.16
N GLU A 33 -5.92 0.78 7.43
CA GLU A 33 -5.17 1.97 7.86
C GLU A 33 -3.72 1.86 7.44
N THR A 34 -3.08 0.71 7.69
CA THR A 34 -1.72 0.40 7.20
C THR A 34 -1.63 0.56 5.68
N ALA A 35 -2.56 -0.01 4.91
CA ALA A 35 -2.52 0.12 3.45
C ALA A 35 -2.65 1.57 2.97
N LYS A 36 -3.47 2.40 3.62
CA LYS A 36 -3.59 3.83 3.30
C LYS A 36 -2.31 4.60 3.62
N ARG A 37 -1.74 4.37 4.81
CA ARG A 37 -0.49 5.01 5.25
C ARG A 37 0.67 4.68 4.31
N GLU A 38 0.88 3.41 4.00
CA GLU A 38 1.99 2.96 3.13
C GLU A 38 1.88 3.52 1.70
N VAL A 39 0.66 3.64 1.17
CA VAL A 39 0.44 4.29 -0.14
C VAL A 39 0.77 5.78 -0.08
N LEU A 40 0.41 6.46 1.01
CA LEU A 40 0.76 7.87 1.21
C LEU A 40 2.28 8.05 1.34
N GLU A 41 2.95 7.22 2.14
CA GLU A 41 4.41 7.26 2.35
C GLU A 41 5.20 6.97 1.05
N GLU A 42 4.84 5.92 0.32
CA GLU A 42 5.62 5.46 -0.84
C GLU A 42 5.25 6.18 -2.15
N ALA A 43 4.02 6.69 -2.27
CA ALA A 43 3.51 7.29 -3.51
C ALA A 43 2.95 8.72 -3.36
N GLY A 44 2.78 9.25 -2.14
CA GLY A 44 2.32 10.62 -1.90
C GLY A 44 0.86 10.88 -2.26
N ILE A 45 0.02 9.85 -2.27
CA ILE A 45 -1.37 9.93 -2.73
C ILE A 45 -2.34 9.30 -1.73
N ASN A 46 -3.53 9.89 -1.63
CA ASN A 46 -4.63 9.31 -0.87
C ASN A 46 -5.40 8.30 -1.71
N ILE A 47 -5.94 7.27 -1.05
CA ILE A 47 -6.76 6.25 -1.70
C ILE A 47 -8.03 5.95 -0.91
N ASN A 48 -9.07 5.57 -1.65
CA ASN A 48 -10.30 5.01 -1.10
C ASN A 48 -10.32 3.50 -1.35
N ILE A 49 -10.20 2.73 -0.27
CA ILE A 49 -10.26 1.26 -0.34
C ILE A 49 -11.70 0.84 -0.57
N HIS A 50 -11.95 0.06 -1.62
CA HIS A 50 -13.25 -0.52 -1.87
C HIS A 50 -13.56 -1.62 -0.86
N ASP A 51 -14.76 -1.57 -0.31
CA ASP A 51 -15.30 -2.71 0.42
C ASP A 51 -15.61 -3.86 -0.52
N GLY A 52 -15.45 -5.10 -0.03
CA GLY A 52 -15.77 -6.30 -0.78
C GLY A 52 -14.59 -6.97 -1.48
N PHE A 53 -13.41 -6.34 -1.54
CA PHE A 53 -12.18 -7.01 -1.97
C PHE A 53 -11.12 -7.01 -0.87
N ARG A 54 -10.85 -8.20 -0.33
CA ARG A 54 -9.73 -8.48 0.57
C ARG A 54 -9.19 -9.86 0.24
N MET A 55 -7.95 -9.93 -0.22
CA MET A 55 -7.29 -11.21 -0.55
C MET A 55 -6.08 -11.41 0.36
N LYS A 56 -6.01 -12.58 0.98
CA LYS A 56 -4.88 -13.00 1.82
C LYS A 56 -4.06 -14.06 1.10
N ILE A 57 -2.74 -13.92 1.13
CA ILE A 57 -1.81 -15.00 0.77
C ILE A 57 -0.83 -15.24 1.92
N ASP A 58 -0.45 -16.51 2.09
CA ASP A 58 0.53 -16.94 3.07
C ASP A 58 1.63 -17.73 2.38
N TYR A 59 2.89 -17.39 2.65
CA TYR A 59 4.03 -18.14 2.12
C TYR A 59 5.21 -18.12 3.09
N LYS A 60 6.16 -19.03 2.87
CA LYS A 60 7.42 -19.06 3.61
C LYS A 60 8.50 -18.37 2.79
N ILE A 61 9.18 -17.39 3.39
CA ILE A 61 10.42 -16.84 2.80
C ILE A 61 11.57 -17.85 3.01
N ASN A 62 11.61 -18.48 4.18
CA ASN A 62 12.48 -19.61 4.51
C ASN A 62 11.81 -20.45 5.61
N GLU A 63 12.50 -21.49 6.12
CA GLU A 63 11.93 -22.40 7.12
C GLU A 63 11.43 -21.70 8.40
N ASN A 64 12.05 -20.57 8.76
CA ASN A 64 11.80 -19.84 9.99
C ASN A 64 10.90 -18.61 9.79
N ILE A 65 10.82 -18.07 8.57
CA ILE A 65 10.09 -16.84 8.29
C ILE A 65 8.85 -17.15 7.44
N LYS A 66 7.69 -17.06 8.08
CA LYS A 66 6.38 -17.02 7.42
C LYS A 66 6.01 -15.57 7.12
N LYS A 67 5.43 -15.35 5.96
CA LYS A 67 4.93 -14.06 5.53
C LYS A 67 3.46 -14.18 5.15
N GLU A 68 2.68 -13.30 5.73
CA GLU A 68 1.29 -13.05 5.39
C GLU A 68 1.23 -11.74 4.60
N VAL A 69 0.46 -11.70 3.52
CA VAL A 69 0.24 -10.50 2.70
C VAL A 69 -1.24 -10.36 2.44
N ILE A 70 -1.79 -9.18 2.76
CA ILE A 70 -3.17 -8.80 2.50
C ILE A 70 -3.21 -7.79 1.35
N PHE A 71 -4.05 -8.05 0.36
CA PHE A 71 -4.30 -7.18 -0.77
C PHE A 71 -5.69 -6.57 -0.65
N PHE A 72 -5.76 -5.27 -0.97
CA PHE A 72 -6.98 -4.50 -1.11
C PHE A 72 -7.08 -3.92 -2.52
N LEU A 73 -8.29 -3.64 -2.97
CA LEU A 73 -8.54 -2.85 -4.17
C LEU A 73 -8.89 -1.43 -3.72
N ALA A 74 -8.28 -0.44 -4.36
CA ALA A 74 -8.51 0.95 -4.02
C ALA A 74 -8.44 1.82 -5.26
N GLU A 75 -9.11 2.95 -5.21
CA GLU A 75 -9.06 4.02 -6.21
C GLU A 75 -8.37 5.25 -5.63
N LEU A 76 -7.85 6.11 -6.51
CA LEU A 76 -7.31 7.40 -6.12
C LEU A 76 -8.41 8.26 -5.50
N SER A 77 -8.11 8.86 -4.35
CA SER A 77 -9.00 9.86 -3.76
C SER A 77 -8.85 11.19 -4.50
N GLU A 78 -9.97 11.87 -4.75
CA GLU A 78 -9.96 13.26 -5.23
C GLU A 78 -9.58 14.25 -4.12
N GLU A 79 -9.53 13.82 -2.85
CA GLU A 79 -9.15 14.67 -1.74
C GLU A 79 -7.62 14.87 -1.68
N PRO A 80 -7.15 16.12 -1.51
CA PRO A 80 -5.73 16.42 -1.46
C PRO A 80 -5.04 15.62 -0.35
N ALA A 81 -3.86 15.07 -0.65
CA ALA A 81 -2.98 14.44 0.34
C ALA A 81 -2.90 15.34 1.57
N ALA A 82 -3.45 14.88 2.70
CA ALA A 82 -3.27 15.60 3.95
C ALA A 82 -1.78 15.48 4.25
N ILE A 83 -1.05 16.58 4.06
CA ILE A 83 0.39 16.62 4.27
C ILE A 83 0.63 16.35 5.76
N ASP A 84 1.08 15.15 6.10
CA ASP A 84 1.62 14.88 7.43
C ASP A 84 3.06 15.42 7.46
N TYR A 85 3.21 16.61 8.06
CA TYR A 85 4.50 17.28 8.21
C TYR A 85 5.52 16.50 9.03
N LYS A 86 5.16 15.36 9.65
CA LYS A 86 6.10 14.51 10.40
C LYS A 86 7.03 13.66 9.53
N GLU A 87 6.70 13.45 8.26
CA GLU A 87 7.48 12.58 7.36
C GLU A 87 8.41 13.35 6.40
N ILE A 88 8.42 14.68 6.47
CA ILE A 88 9.37 15.51 5.73
C ILE A 88 10.72 15.44 6.46
N HIS A 89 11.60 14.55 6.01
CA HIS A 89 13.02 14.60 6.38
C HIS A 89 13.72 15.69 5.56
N GLU A 90 14.33 16.64 6.26
CA GLU A 90 15.24 17.68 5.72
C GLU A 90 16.49 17.06 5.08
#